data_AF-A0A502ZUL4-F1
#
_entry.id   AF-A0A502ZUL4-F1
#
_cell.length_a   1.000
_cell.length_b   1.000
_cell.length_c   1.000
_cell.angle_alpha   90.00
_cell.angle_beta   90.00
_cell.angle_gamma   90.00
#
_symmetry.space_group_name_H-M   'P 1'
#
loop_
_entity.id
_entity.type
_entity.pdbx_description
1 polymer ?
#
loop_
_entity_poly.entity_id
_entity_poly.type
_entity_poly.pdbx_seq_one_letter_code
_entity_poly.pdbx_strand_id
1 'polypeptide(L)' 'MKAARRVTKRGVRRDAGADLFSRRRAVDDAFLERTARLFEARLGRSLSAEDARQIVDNIDGFFRILAEWERTDRGK' A
#
# COMPACT_ATOMS: atom_id res chain seq x y z
N MET A 1 36.30 -30.40 -25.03
CA MET A 1 34.88 -30.19 -25.41
C MET A 1 34.05 -29.83 -24.18
N LYS A 2 33.20 -28.80 -24.33
CA LYS A 2 32.01 -28.40 -23.54
C LYS A 2 32.12 -28.24 -22.01
N ALA A 3 32.34 -27.00 -21.57
CA ALA A 3 31.96 -26.54 -20.24
C ALA A 3 30.44 -26.34 -20.17
N ALA A 4 29.76 -27.06 -19.28
CA ALA A 4 28.32 -26.95 -19.06
C ALA A 4 28.01 -25.74 -18.17
N ARG A 5 27.51 -24.66 -18.80
CA ARG A 5 27.01 -23.46 -18.12
C ARG A 5 25.72 -23.80 -17.37
N ARG A 6 25.77 -23.93 -16.04
CA ARG A 6 24.55 -23.98 -15.21
C ARG A 6 23.95 -22.58 -15.13
N VAL A 7 22.88 -22.35 -15.88
CA VAL A 7 22.04 -21.17 -15.74
C VAL A 7 21.13 -21.39 -14.53
N THR A 8 21.45 -20.75 -13.41
CA THR A 8 20.52 -20.65 -12.28
C THR A 8 19.38 -19.71 -12.68
N LYS A 9 18.25 -20.27 -13.10
CA LYS A 9 16.98 -19.53 -13.20
C LYS A 9 16.54 -19.18 -11.77
N ARG A 10 17.01 -18.05 -11.24
CA ARG A 10 16.34 -17.37 -10.13
C ARG A 10 15.08 -16.73 -10.69
N GLY A 11 14.02 -17.52 -10.77
CA GLY A 11 12.67 -17.01 -10.94
C GLY A 11 12.26 -16.31 -9.66
N VAL A 12 12.71 -15.07 -9.45
CA VAL A 12 12.08 -14.20 -8.46
C VAL A 12 10.79 -13.72 -9.10
N ARG A 13 9.72 -14.50 -8.93
CA ARG A 13 8.35 -13.98 -9.05
C ARG A 13 8.22 -12.97 -7.91
N ARG A 14 8.44 -11.69 -8.25
CA ARG A 14 8.12 -10.58 -7.36
C ARG A 14 6.61 -10.45 -7.37
N ASP A 15 5.94 -11.23 -6.53
CA ASP A 15 4.58 -10.93 -6.10
C ASP A 15 4.64 -9.81 -5.05
N ALA A 16 5.33 -8.71 -5.39
CA ALA A 16 5.49 -7.53 -4.53
C ALA A 16 4.17 -6.76 -4.38
N GLY A 17 3.16 -7.06 -5.22
CA GLY A 17 1.83 -6.47 -5.13
C GLY A 17 0.97 -7.05 -4.02
N ALA A 18 1.21 -8.28 -3.57
CA ALA A 18 0.40 -8.90 -2.51
C ALA A 18 0.88 -8.53 -1.10
N ASP A 19 2.20 -8.38 -0.91
CA ASP A 19 2.79 -8.15 0.41
C ASP A 19 2.62 -6.71 0.93
N LEU A 20 2.30 -5.75 0.06
CA LEU A 20 1.97 -4.37 0.46
C LEU A 20 0.64 -4.28 1.21
N PHE A 21 -0.28 -5.21 0.97
CA PHE A 21 -1.62 -5.24 1.60
C PHE A 21 -1.73 -6.28 2.72
N SER A 22 -0.90 -7.33 2.71
CA SER A 22 -0.90 -8.37 3.76
C SER A 22 -0.24 -7.93 5.05
N ARG A 23 0.70 -6.98 4.99
CA ARG A 23 1.29 -6.40 6.19
C ARG A 23 0.48 -5.15 6.57
N ARG A 24 -0.64 -5.35 7.28
CA ARG A 24 -1.30 -4.26 8.04
C ARG A 24 -0.24 -3.72 9.01
N ARG A 25 0.61 -2.78 8.56
CA ARG A 25 1.44 -2.01 9.46
C ARG A 25 0.44 -1.41 10.43
N ALA A 26 0.57 -1.75 11.71
CA ALA A 26 -0.19 -1.09 12.74
C ALA A 26 -0.02 0.41 12.51
N VAL A 27 -1.13 1.08 12.20
CA VAL A 27 -1.14 2.54 12.04
C VAL A 27 -0.86 3.09 13.43
N ASP A 28 0.38 3.49 13.66
CA ASP A 28 0.84 4.02 14.94
C ASP A 28 0.56 5.51 15.07
N ASP A 29 0.60 6.03 16.30
CA ASP A 29 0.28 7.43 16.57
C ASP A 29 1.24 8.39 15.83
N ALA A 30 2.50 7.99 15.64
CA ALA A 30 3.47 8.77 14.86
C ALA A 30 3.09 8.89 13.38
N PHE A 31 2.49 7.84 12.80
CA PHE A 31 1.93 7.90 11.46
C PHE A 31 0.70 8.80 11.39
N LEU A 32 -0.21 8.69 12.36
CA LEU A 32 -1.39 9.53 12.44
C LEU A 32 -1.03 11.01 12.60
N GLU A 33 -0.03 11.33 13.41
CA GLU A 33 0.47 12.69 13.58
C GLU A 33 1.03 13.25 12.27
N ARG A 34 1.82 12.46 11.53
CA ARG A 34 2.32 12.88 10.21
C ARG A 34 1.20 13.10 9.20
N THR A 35 0.19 12.22 9.20
CA THR A 35 -1.00 12.37 8.36
C THR A 35 -1.76 13.66 8.71
N ALA A 36 -2.00 13.91 10.00
CA ALA A 36 -2.65 15.13 10.46
C ALA A 36 -1.90 16.36 9.94
N ARG A 37 -0.60 16.49 10.22
CA ARG A 37 0.21 17.64 9.79
C ARG A 37 0.17 17.88 8.27
N LEU A 38 0.24 16.82 7.48
CA LEU A 38 0.17 16.91 6.02
C LEU A 38 -1.17 17.49 5.54
N PHE A 39 -2.27 17.02 6.13
CA PHE A 39 -3.61 17.42 5.71
C PHE A 39 -4.04 18.75 6.34
N GLU A 40 -3.58 19.10 7.54
CA GLU A 40 -3.75 20.42 8.14
C GLU A 40 -3.14 21.50 7.24
N ALA A 41 -1.91 21.28 6.75
CA ALA A 41 -1.24 22.19 5.82
C ALA A 41 -2.02 22.40 4.52
N ARG A 42 -2.81 21.41 4.10
CA ARG A 42 -3.62 21.46 2.87
C ARG A 42 -5.02 22.03 3.10
N LEU A 43 -5.63 21.75 4.25
CA LEU A 43 -7.01 22.12 4.57
C LEU A 43 -7.12 23.45 5.32
N GLY A 44 -6.02 23.96 5.88
CA GLY A 44 -6.01 25.22 6.63
C GLY A 44 -6.80 25.16 7.94
N ARG A 45 -7.04 23.96 8.48
CA ARG A 45 -7.68 23.72 9.77
C ARG A 45 -6.90 22.68 10.55
N SER A 46 -7.01 22.69 11.88
CA SER A 46 -6.45 21.64 12.73
C SER A 46 -7.21 20.32 12.55
N LEU A 47 -6.50 19.21 12.71
CA LEU A 47 -7.03 17.85 12.59
C LEU A 47 -6.67 17.04 13.84
N SER A 48 -7.65 16.32 14.36
CA SER A 48 -7.42 15.38 15.45
C SER A 48 -6.75 14.09 14.94
N ALA A 49 -6.24 13.28 15.88
CA ALA A 49 -5.76 11.94 15.55
C ALA A 49 -6.86 11.05 14.93
N GLU A 50 -8.13 11.31 15.27
CA GLU A 50 -9.26 10.58 14.71
C GLU A 50 -9.57 11.03 13.27
N ASP A 51 -9.49 12.33 12.98
CA ASP A 51 -9.54 12.82 11.60
C ASP A 51 -8.43 12.17 10.75
N ALA A 52 -7.23 12.05 11.32
CA ALA A 52 -6.10 11.39 10.64
C ALA A 52 -6.37 9.91 10.38
N ARG A 53 -6.97 9.17 11.34
CA ARG A 53 -7.39 7.77 11.08
C ARG A 53 -8.39 7.70 9.95
N GLN A 54 -9.41 8.55 9.98
CA GLN A 54 -10.46 8.52 8.98
C GLN A 54 -9.93 8.85 7.58
N ILE A 55 -8.96 9.78 7.48
CA ILE A 55 -8.24 10.07 6.23
C ILE A 55 -7.53 8.80 5.71
N VAL A 56 -6.80 8.10 6.58
CA VAL A 56 -6.06 6.89 6.22
C VAL A 56 -7.01 5.79 5.76
N ASP A 57 -8.07 5.53 6.52
CA ASP A 57 -9.06 4.50 6.21
C ASP A 57 -9.80 4.81 4.89
N ASN A 58 -10.11 6.08 4.62
CA ASN A 58 -10.74 6.48 3.36
C ASN A 58 -9.81 6.25 2.16
N ILE A 59 -8.53 6.59 2.29
CA ILE A 59 -7.53 6.40 1.23
C ILE A 59 -7.31 4.90 0.98
N ASP A 60 -7.13 4.11 2.04
CA ASP A 60 -6.97 2.66 1.96
C ASP A 60 -8.19 2.00 1.31
N GLY A 61 -9.40 2.37 1.77
CA GLY A 61 -10.65 1.89 1.21
C GLY A 61 -10.82 2.21 -0.29
N PHE A 62 -10.44 3.42 -0.70
CA PHE A 62 -10.47 3.82 -2.11
C PHE A 62 -9.57 2.93 -2.98
N PHE A 63 -8.31 2.73 -2.58
CA PHE A 63 -7.39 1.88 -3.35
C PHE A 63 -7.80 0.41 -3.32
N ARG A 64 -8.42 -0.08 -2.23
CA ARG A 64 -8.99 -1.42 -2.17
C ARG A 64 -10.06 -1.63 -3.24
N ILE A 65 -10.96 -0.67 -3.43
CA ILE A 65 -12.01 -0.73 -4.47
C ILE A 65 -11.37 -0.78 -5.86
N LEU A 66 -10.38 0.07 -6.13
CA LEU A 66 -9.67 0.05 -7.42
C LEU A 66 -9.00 -1.30 -7.69
N ALA A 67 -8.37 -1.89 -6.67
CA ALA A 67 -7.77 -3.21 -6.78
C ALA A 67 -8.80 -4.32 -7.01
N GLU A 68 -10.00 -4.22 -6.42
CA GLU A 68 -11.11 -5.14 -6.67
C GLU A 68 -11.60 -5.06 -8.12
N TRP A 69 -11.72 -3.85 -8.66
CA TRP A 69 -12.10 -3.64 -10.06
C TRP A 69 -11.05 -4.21 -11.02
N GLU A 70 -9.76 -3.96 -10.77
CA GLU A 70 -8.67 -4.53 -11.57
C GLU A 70 -8.72 -6.07 -11.57
N ARG A 71 -8.95 -6.70 -10.41
CA ARG A 71 -9.10 -8.16 -10.32
C ARG A 71 -10.29 -8.67 -11.11
N THR A 72 -11.40 -7.93 -11.09
CA THR A 72 -12.62 -8.29 -11.83
C THR A 72 -12.39 -8.17 -13.34
N ASP A 73 -11.70 -7.12 -13.77
CA ASP A 73 -11.39 -6.89 -15.19
C ASP A 73 -10.43 -7.95 -15.75
N ARG A 74 -9.38 -8.30 -15.00
CA ARG A 74 -8.42 -9.37 -15.37
C ARG A 74 -9.01 -10.78 -15.36
N GLY A 75 -10.14 -10.98 -14.69
CA GLY A 75 -10.85 -12.26 -14.61
C GLY A 75 -11.95 -12.44 -15.66
N LYS A 76 -12.19 -11.44 -16.51
CA LYS A 76 -12.99 -11.52 -17.73
C LYS A 76 -12.10 -11.88 -18.92
#